data_AF-Q5KKZ2-F1
#
_entry.id   AF-Q5KKZ2-F1
#
_cell.length_a   1.000
_cell.length_b   1.000
_cell.length_c   1.000
_cell.angle_alpha   90.00
_cell.angle_beta   90.00
_cell.angle_gamma   90.00
#
_symmetry.space_group_name_H-M   'P 1'
#
loop_
_entity.id
_entity.type
_entity.pdbx_description
1 polymer ?
#
loop_
_entity_poly.entity_id
_entity_poly.type
_entity_poly.pdbx_seq_one_letter_code
_entity_poly.pdbx_strand_id
1 'polypeptide(L)'
;MAGSWFRSLKPFLMGLLLVTAYSSFILDIIMIIKVRHYSNTYPPAVVALLVCSLLEALYCLCLLVKSGRGAAFRASAVAGALAFFACFSFACVVATTVLRHHRQYCNPDLEDNSDLCGVLRGTMGLGWMLFGLNLIWLCLMPVLVSGQGTWSHYYNDLPYEERDIEEEKAPVH
;
A
#
# COMPACT_ATOMS: atom_id res chain seq x y z
N MET A 1 -4.60 -1.94 27.74
CA MET A 1 -5.69 -2.52 26.92
C MET A 1 -5.64 -2.12 25.44
N ALA A 2 -5.24 -0.90 25.06
CA ALA A 2 -5.16 -0.49 23.64
C ALA A 2 -4.09 -1.25 22.82
N GLY A 3 -2.95 -1.63 23.41
CA GLY A 3 -1.85 -2.31 22.72
C GLY A 3 -2.21 -3.68 22.11
N SER A 4 -3.11 -4.43 22.75
CA SER A 4 -3.59 -5.74 22.28
C SER A 4 -4.36 -5.63 20.95
N TRP A 5 -5.26 -4.64 20.84
CA TRP A 5 -6.06 -4.44 19.63
C TRP A 5 -5.21 -4.02 18.43
N PHE A 6 -4.23 -3.14 18.64
CA PHE A 6 -3.30 -2.71 17.59
C PHE A 6 -2.42 -3.86 17.08
N ARG A 7 -2.03 -4.82 17.93
CA ARG A 7 -1.25 -6.00 17.51
C ARG A 7 -2.02 -6.94 16.59
N SER A 8 -3.33 -7.09 16.80
CA SER A 8 -4.18 -7.89 15.90
C SER A 8 -4.56 -7.13 14.62
N LEU A 9 -4.76 -5.81 14.72
CA LEU A 9 -5.13 -4.97 13.58
C LEU A 9 -3.96 -4.73 12.61
N LYS A 10 -2.71 -4.62 13.12
CA LYS A 10 -1.49 -4.37 12.34
C LYS A 10 -1.27 -5.37 11.18
N PRO A 11 -1.22 -6.70 11.42
CA PRO A 11 -1.03 -7.67 10.34
C PRO A 11 -2.21 -7.71 9.38
N PHE A 12 -3.44 -7.50 9.88
CA PHE A 12 -4.63 -7.44 9.03
C PHE A 12 -4.57 -6.26 8.04
N LEU A 13 -4.30 -5.05 8.53
CA LEU A 13 -4.19 -3.85 7.69
C LEU A 13 -3.01 -3.92 6.72
N MET A 14 -1.89 -4.53 7.13
CA MET A 14 -0.74 -4.74 6.24
C MET A 14 -1.06 -5.79 5.15
N GLY A 15 -1.79 -6.85 5.51
CA GLY A 15 -2.30 -7.83 4.55
C GLY A 15 -3.31 -7.21 3.57
N LEU A 16 -4.21 -6.35 4.05
CA LEU A 16 -5.14 -5.60 3.20
C LEU A 16 -4.40 -4.69 2.22
N LEU A 17 -3.36 -3.98 2.67
CA LEU A 17 -2.51 -3.16 1.81
C LEU A 17 -1.84 -4.00 0.71
N LEU A 18 -1.27 -5.15 1.07
CA LEU A 18 -0.67 -6.09 0.13
C LEU A 18 -1.67 -6.60 -0.92
N VAL A 19 -2.84 -7.05 -0.48
CA VAL A 19 -3.88 -7.56 -1.40
C VAL A 19 -4.34 -6.44 -2.33
N THR A 20 -4.57 -5.24 -1.81
CA THR A 20 -5.00 -4.09 -2.61
C THR A 20 -3.93 -3.70 -3.64
N ALA A 21 -2.65 -3.67 -3.24
CA ALA A 21 -1.53 -3.37 -4.13
C ALA A 21 -1.43 -4.40 -5.26
N TYR A 22 -1.54 -5.69 -4.92
CA TYR A 22 -1.54 -6.76 -5.90
C TYR A 22 -2.74 -6.71 -6.85
N SER A 23 -3.94 -6.43 -6.34
CA SER A 23 -5.15 -6.26 -7.17
C SER A 23 -5.03 -5.04 -8.09
N SER A 24 -4.45 -3.93 -7.62
CA SER A 24 -4.22 -2.74 -8.46
C SER A 24 -3.27 -3.06 -9.60
N PHE A 25 -2.16 -3.73 -9.30
CA PHE A 25 -1.20 -4.20 -10.31
C PHE A 25 -1.88 -5.02 -11.42
N ILE A 26 -2.76 -5.95 -11.06
CA ILE A 26 -3.50 -6.77 -12.05
C ILE A 26 -4.45 -5.91 -12.89
N LEU A 27 -5.23 -5.03 -12.26
CA LEU A 27 -6.16 -4.17 -13.00
C LEU A 27 -5.42 -3.20 -13.94
N ASP A 28 -4.26 -2.70 -13.53
CA ASP A 28 -3.44 -1.83 -14.36
C ASP A 28 -2.93 -2.56 -15.62
N ILE A 29 -2.52 -3.84 -15.49
CA ILE A 29 -2.18 -4.68 -16.64
C ILE A 29 -3.38 -4.83 -17.58
N ILE A 30 -4.56 -5.16 -17.04
CA ILE A 30 -5.78 -5.34 -17.84
C ILE A 30 -6.11 -4.05 -18.58
N MET A 31 -6.01 -2.90 -17.91
CA MET A 31 -6.25 -1.60 -18.53
C MET A 31 -5.25 -1.31 -19.66
N ILE A 32 -3.96 -1.57 -19.44
CA ILE A 32 -2.93 -1.38 -20.48
C ILE A 32 -3.20 -2.27 -21.69
N ILE A 33 -3.52 -3.55 -21.49
CA ILE A 33 -3.81 -4.49 -22.57
C ILE A 33 -5.05 -4.05 -23.34
N LYS A 34 -6.13 -3.70 -22.63
CA LYS A 34 -7.38 -3.24 -23.25
C LYS A 34 -7.18 -1.95 -24.03
N VAL A 35 -6.47 -0.97 -23.50
CA VAL A 35 -6.14 0.26 -24.26
C VAL A 35 -5.31 -0.07 -25.49
N ARG A 36 -4.33 -0.98 -25.38
CA ARG A 36 -3.48 -1.38 -26.51
C ARG A 36 -4.26 -2.09 -27.63
N HIS A 37 -5.39 -2.73 -27.31
CA HIS A 37 -6.25 -3.35 -28.30
C HIS A 37 -6.92 -2.32 -29.23
N TYR A 38 -7.24 -1.12 -28.71
CA TYR A 38 -7.95 -0.07 -29.46
C TYR A 38 -7.07 1.12 -29.84
N SER A 39 -5.85 1.24 -29.30
CA SER A 39 -4.90 2.31 -29.58
C SER A 39 -3.46 1.82 -29.51
N ASN A 40 -2.56 2.38 -30.33
CA ASN A 40 -1.12 2.05 -30.27
C ASN A 40 -0.36 2.77 -29.13
N THR A 41 -1.06 3.51 -28.26
CA THR A 41 -0.47 4.31 -27.18
C THR A 41 -0.63 3.66 -25.82
N TYR A 42 0.41 3.71 -24.98
CA TYR A 42 0.32 3.31 -23.57
C TYR A 42 -0.26 4.44 -22.71
N PRO A 43 -1.15 4.15 -21.73
CA PRO A 43 -1.56 5.11 -20.72
C PRO A 43 -0.43 5.33 -19.70
N PRO A 44 0.36 6.42 -19.77
CA PRO A 44 1.57 6.56 -18.94
C PRO A 44 1.27 6.61 -17.44
N ALA A 45 0.15 7.22 -17.05
CA ALA A 45 -0.28 7.28 -15.65
C ALA A 45 -0.61 5.89 -15.08
N VAL A 46 -1.24 5.03 -15.88
CA VAL A 46 -1.57 3.65 -15.47
C VAL A 46 -0.30 2.79 -15.41
N VAL A 47 0.65 2.99 -16.33
CA VAL A 47 1.97 2.31 -16.23
C VAL A 47 2.72 2.75 -14.97
N ALA A 48 2.68 4.04 -14.62
CA ALA A 48 3.29 4.52 -13.39
C ALA A 48 2.61 3.93 -12.14
N LEU A 49 1.27 3.85 -12.14
CA LEU A 49 0.50 3.24 -11.05
C LEU A 49 0.80 1.74 -10.91
N LEU A 50 0.99 1.04 -12.03
CA LEU A 50 1.41 -0.37 -12.07
C LEU A 50 2.77 -0.56 -11.38
N VAL A 51 3.74 0.29 -11.69
CA VAL A 51 5.08 0.21 -11.07
C VAL A 51 4.98 0.52 -9.58
N CYS A 52 4.20 1.53 -9.18
CA CYS A 52 3.98 1.87 -7.78
C CYS A 52 3.39 0.69 -7.01
N SER A 53 2.27 0.14 -7.50
CA SER A 53 1.55 -0.95 -6.86
C SER A 53 2.38 -2.24 -6.79
N LEU A 54 3.20 -2.53 -7.80
CA LEU A 54 4.14 -3.65 -7.78
C LEU A 54 5.22 -3.44 -6.70
N LEU A 55 5.85 -2.27 -6.66
CA LEU A 55 6.90 -1.98 -5.67
C LEU A 55 6.35 -1.99 -4.25
N GLU A 56 5.14 -1.47 -4.05
CA GLU A 56 4.45 -1.47 -2.77
C GLU A 56 4.09 -2.89 -2.33
N ALA A 57 3.54 -3.71 -3.23
CA ALA A 57 3.26 -5.12 -2.96
C ALA A 57 4.54 -5.89 -2.60
N LEU A 58 5.63 -5.69 -3.34
CA LEU A 58 6.93 -6.30 -3.03
C LEU A 58 7.49 -5.82 -1.70
N TYR A 59 7.33 -4.54 -1.36
CA TYR A 59 7.74 -3.99 -0.08
C TYR A 59 6.98 -4.62 1.08
N CYS A 60 5.64 -4.67 0.99
CA CYS A 60 4.78 -5.31 1.99
C CYS A 60 5.10 -6.80 2.13
N LEU A 61 5.29 -7.51 1.03
CA LEU A 61 5.67 -8.94 1.05
C LEU A 61 7.02 -9.15 1.73
N CYS A 62 8.02 -8.33 1.40
CA CYS A 62 9.34 -8.39 2.02
C CYS A 62 9.28 -8.10 3.52
N LEU A 63 8.45 -7.12 3.93
CA LEU A 63 8.20 -6.78 5.31
C LEU A 63 7.56 -7.96 6.07
N LEU A 64 6.61 -8.67 5.47
CA LEU A 64 5.99 -9.86 6.07
C LEU A 64 6.97 -11.04 6.15
N VAL A 65 7.69 -11.36 5.06
CA VAL A 65 8.62 -12.50 4.99
C VAL A 65 9.81 -12.32 5.95
N LYS A 66 10.33 -11.09 6.09
CA LYS A 66 11.42 -10.79 7.04
C LYS A 66 10.93 -10.47 8.45
N SER A 67 9.64 -10.66 8.72
CA SER A 67 9.02 -10.33 10.01
C SER A 67 9.37 -8.92 10.50
N GLY A 68 9.47 -7.96 9.57
CA GLY A 68 9.82 -6.56 9.81
C GLY A 68 11.20 -6.33 10.46
N ARG A 69 12.15 -7.26 10.38
CA ARG A 69 13.49 -7.13 10.98
C ARG A 69 14.55 -6.64 10.00
N GLY A 70 15.33 -5.64 10.41
CA GLY A 70 16.45 -5.07 9.64
C GLY A 70 16.37 -3.55 9.51
N ALA A 71 17.49 -2.91 9.15
CA ALA A 71 17.57 -1.43 9.09
C ALA A 71 16.52 -0.79 8.16
N ALA A 72 16.17 -1.48 7.07
CA ALA A 72 15.14 -1.06 6.11
C ALA A 72 13.69 -1.13 6.66
N PHE A 73 13.48 -1.77 7.80
CA PHE A 73 12.16 -1.97 8.42
C PHE A 73 12.04 -1.30 9.79
N ARG A 74 12.95 -0.36 10.09
CA ARG A 74 12.75 0.57 11.21
C ARG A 74 11.47 1.37 10.99
N ALA A 75 10.79 1.73 12.06
CA ALA A 75 9.53 2.47 11.98
C ALA A 75 9.66 3.77 11.16
N SER A 76 10.78 4.48 11.28
CA SER A 76 11.10 5.66 10.45
C SER A 76 11.23 5.33 8.96
N ALA A 77 11.90 4.23 8.61
CA ALA A 77 12.06 3.78 7.23
C ALA A 77 10.72 3.32 6.63
N VAL A 78 9.90 2.62 7.43
CA VAL A 78 8.54 2.19 7.02
C VAL A 78 7.64 3.40 6.79
N ALA A 79 7.64 4.38 7.70
CA ALA A 79 6.88 5.61 7.51
C ALA A 79 7.36 6.41 6.28
N GLY A 80 8.67 6.48 6.04
CA GLY A 80 9.23 7.11 4.84
C GLY A 80 8.80 6.42 3.55
N ALA A 81 8.83 5.08 3.52
CA ALA A 81 8.36 4.30 2.38
C ALA A 81 6.86 4.50 2.11
N LEU A 82 6.03 4.44 3.16
CA LEU A 82 4.59 4.70 3.06
C LEU A 82 4.27 6.13 2.60
N ALA A 83 5.04 7.12 3.04
CA ALA A 83 4.90 8.51 2.59
C ALA A 83 5.25 8.66 1.11
N PHE A 84 6.32 7.99 0.66
CA PHE A 84 6.68 7.94 -0.74
C PHE A 84 5.57 7.29 -1.58
N PHE A 85 5.07 6.12 -1.18
CA PHE A 85 3.97 5.44 -1.88
C PHE A 85 2.69 6.25 -1.86
N ALA A 86 2.33 6.91 -0.75
CA ALA A 86 1.17 7.80 -0.69
C ALA A 86 1.27 8.96 -1.70
N CYS A 87 2.38 9.67 -1.72
CA CYS A 87 2.58 10.80 -2.64
C CYS A 87 2.60 10.35 -4.10
N PHE A 88 3.28 9.24 -4.40
CA PHE A 88 3.40 8.73 -5.76
C PHE A 88 2.06 8.17 -6.27
N SER A 89 1.37 7.33 -5.49
CA SER A 89 0.04 6.81 -5.83
C SER A 89 -0.99 7.92 -5.99
N PHE A 90 -0.94 8.98 -5.15
CA PHE A 90 -1.79 10.15 -5.30
C PHE A 90 -1.58 10.85 -6.65
N ALA A 91 -0.34 11.14 -7.03
CA ALA A 91 -0.05 11.77 -8.31
C ALA A 91 -0.51 10.90 -9.50
N CYS A 92 -0.27 9.59 -9.43
CA CYS A 92 -0.69 8.64 -10.46
C CYS A 92 -2.21 8.53 -10.57
N VAL A 93 -2.93 8.44 -9.45
CA VAL A 93 -4.40 8.31 -9.49
C VAL A 93 -5.05 9.60 -9.97
N VAL A 94 -4.56 10.77 -9.56
CA VAL A 94 -5.03 12.07 -10.08
C VAL A 94 -4.81 12.14 -11.60
N ALA A 95 -3.62 11.81 -12.10
CA ALA A 95 -3.37 11.76 -13.54
C ALA A 95 -4.28 10.76 -14.26
N THR A 96 -4.57 9.61 -13.64
CA THR A 96 -5.46 8.58 -14.19
C THR A 96 -6.92 9.05 -14.22
N THR A 97 -7.37 9.84 -13.24
CA THR A 97 -8.72 10.43 -13.26
C THR A 97 -8.92 11.39 -14.43
N VAL A 98 -7.87 12.11 -14.83
CA VAL A 98 -7.91 12.98 -16.00
C VAL A 98 -8.06 12.17 -17.29
N LEU A 99 -7.47 10.97 -17.37
CA LEU A 99 -7.58 10.09 -18.56
C LEU A 99 -9.04 9.74 -18.90
N ARG A 100 -9.96 9.74 -17.92
CA ARG A 100 -11.39 9.50 -18.17
C ARG A 100 -12.01 10.52 -19.14
N HIS A 101 -11.46 11.72 -19.22
CA HIS A 101 -11.95 12.78 -20.10
C HIS A 101 -11.39 12.68 -21.53
N HIS A 102 -10.42 11.80 -21.76
CA HIS A 102 -9.84 11.58 -23.08
C HIS A 102 -10.58 10.47 -23.82
N ARG A 103 -11.03 10.76 -25.05
CA ARG A 103 -11.76 9.81 -25.91
C ARG A 103 -11.00 8.50 -26.16
N GLN A 104 -9.68 8.48 -26.02
CA GLN A 104 -8.88 7.26 -26.20
C GLN A 104 -9.04 6.23 -25.07
N TYR A 105 -9.47 6.65 -23.88
CA TYR A 105 -9.52 5.79 -22.68
C TYR A 105 -10.94 5.56 -22.15
N CYS A 106 -11.95 6.17 -22.78
CA CYS A 106 -13.37 5.94 -22.54
C CYS A 106 -14.13 6.46 -23.78
N ASN A 107 -14.10 5.71 -24.89
CA ASN A 107 -14.67 6.13 -26.17
C ASN A 107 -16.15 5.71 -26.28
N PRO A 108 -17.12 6.64 -26.25
CA PRO A 108 -18.54 6.30 -26.42
C PRO A 108 -18.88 5.64 -27.75
N ASP A 109 -18.00 5.75 -28.74
CA ASP A 109 -18.22 5.24 -30.11
C ASP A 109 -17.78 3.77 -30.28
N LEU A 110 -17.21 3.11 -29.25
CA LEU A 110 -16.86 1.69 -29.29
C LEU A 110 -18.03 0.82 -28.81
N GLU A 111 -18.32 -0.29 -29.50
CA GLU A 111 -19.38 -1.24 -29.10
C GLU A 111 -19.16 -1.80 -27.68
N ASP A 112 -17.90 -2.02 -27.28
CA ASP A 112 -17.52 -2.51 -25.94
C ASP A 112 -17.09 -1.40 -24.97
N ASN A 113 -17.63 -0.19 -25.10
CA ASN A 113 -17.21 0.95 -24.28
C ASN A 113 -17.43 0.75 -22.75
N SER A 114 -18.47 0.00 -22.36
CA SER A 114 -18.71 -0.34 -20.95
C SER A 114 -17.54 -1.06 -20.30
N ASP A 115 -16.83 -1.86 -21.09
CA ASP A 115 -15.76 -2.74 -20.68
C ASP A 115 -14.44 -2.00 -20.45
N LEU A 116 -14.19 -0.92 -21.20
CA LEU A 116 -12.99 -0.09 -21.09
C LEU A 116 -13.16 0.95 -19.98
N CYS A 117 -14.29 1.67 -19.95
CA CYS A 117 -14.58 2.64 -18.91
C CYS A 117 -14.79 1.97 -17.54
N GLY A 118 -15.34 0.74 -17.50
CA GLY A 118 -15.48 -0.05 -16.29
C GLY A 118 -14.12 -0.41 -15.67
N VAL A 119 -13.18 -0.88 -16.51
CA VAL A 119 -11.81 -1.18 -16.06
C VAL A 119 -11.09 0.09 -15.61
N LEU A 120 -11.20 1.20 -16.35
CA LEU A 120 -10.63 2.49 -15.93
C LEU A 120 -11.18 2.94 -14.55
N ARG A 121 -12.48 2.77 -14.30
CA ARG A 121 -13.08 3.03 -12.98
C ARG A 121 -12.53 2.11 -11.89
N GLY A 122 -12.33 0.83 -12.20
CA GLY A 122 -11.68 -0.12 -11.29
C GLY A 122 -10.25 0.31 -10.95
N THR A 123 -9.45 0.67 -11.95
CA THR A 123 -8.10 1.20 -11.78
C THR A 123 -8.08 2.46 -10.93
N MET A 124 -8.97 3.43 -11.19
CA MET A 124 -9.09 4.64 -10.35
C MET A 124 -9.48 4.29 -8.91
N GLY A 125 -10.45 3.40 -8.72
CA GLY A 125 -10.94 2.98 -7.41
C GLY A 125 -9.84 2.32 -6.57
N LEU A 126 -9.09 1.38 -7.16
CA LEU A 126 -7.98 0.73 -6.47
C LEU A 126 -6.80 1.69 -6.22
N GLY A 127 -6.51 2.61 -7.15
CA GLY A 127 -5.51 3.65 -6.94
C GLY A 127 -5.85 4.57 -5.75
N TRP A 128 -7.11 4.99 -5.62
CA TRP A 128 -7.58 5.77 -4.48
C TRP A 128 -7.57 4.96 -3.18
N MET A 129 -7.90 3.67 -3.25
CA MET A 129 -7.84 2.76 -2.10
C MET A 129 -6.40 2.58 -1.61
N LEU A 130 -5.43 2.41 -2.51
CA LEU A 130 -3.99 2.34 -2.17
C LEU A 130 -3.52 3.62 -1.48
N PHE A 131 -3.83 4.78 -2.05
CA PHE A 131 -3.53 6.06 -1.42
C PHE A 131 -4.16 6.16 -0.02
N GLY A 132 -5.43 5.81 0.10
CA GLY A 132 -6.16 5.86 1.37
C GLY A 132 -5.58 4.93 2.44
N LEU A 133 -5.22 3.70 2.07
CA LEU A 133 -4.60 2.74 3.00
C LEU A 133 -3.20 3.19 3.43
N ASN A 134 -2.40 3.76 2.54
CA ASN A 134 -1.13 4.37 2.90
C ASN A 134 -1.31 5.53 3.90
N LEU A 135 -2.33 6.37 3.69
CA LEU A 135 -2.62 7.48 4.59
C LEU A 135 -3.11 7.00 5.97
N ILE A 136 -3.94 5.96 6.02
CA ILE A 136 -4.33 5.29 7.27
C ILE A 136 -3.08 4.79 8.00
N TRP A 137 -2.15 4.14 7.28
CA TRP A 137 -0.89 3.67 7.85
C TRP A 137 -0.02 4.82 8.38
N LEU A 138 0.09 5.93 7.65
CA LEU A 138 0.83 7.12 8.09
C LEU A 138 0.23 7.73 9.36
N CYS A 139 -1.09 7.70 9.53
CA CYS A 139 -1.74 8.14 10.76
C CYS A 139 -1.55 7.14 11.92
N LEU A 140 -1.54 5.84 11.61
CA LEU A 140 -1.43 4.78 12.62
C LEU A 140 0.00 4.60 13.14
N MET A 141 1.02 4.86 12.30
CA MET A 141 2.44 4.72 12.66
C MET A 141 2.84 5.56 13.89
N PRO A 142 2.56 6.88 13.96
CA PRO A 142 2.80 7.68 15.17
C PRO A 142 2.09 7.14 16.40
N VAL A 143 0.87 6.60 16.26
CA VAL A 143 0.12 5.99 17.36
C VAL A 143 0.85 4.74 17.88
N LEU A 144 1.29 3.86 16.97
CA LEU A 144 2.08 2.67 17.31
C LEU A 144 3.41 3.01 17.98
N VAL A 145 4.06 4.10 17.57
CA VAL A 145 5.31 4.57 18.19
C VAL A 145 5.03 5.19 19.56
N SER A 146 4.05 6.09 19.67
CA SER A 146 3.71 6.80 20.91
C SER A 146 3.28 5.89 22.07
N GLY A 147 2.80 4.69 21.75
CA GLY A 147 2.25 3.75 22.73
C GLY A 147 3.27 3.16 23.72
N GLN A 148 4.56 3.09 23.36
CA GLN A 148 5.72 2.62 24.17
C GLN A 148 6.99 2.34 23.32
N GLY A 149 7.05 2.77 22.06
CA GLY A 149 8.16 2.51 21.13
C GLY A 149 8.93 3.75 20.68
N THR A 150 10.04 3.55 19.98
CA THR A 150 10.87 4.59 19.37
C THR A 150 10.87 4.42 17.85
N TRP A 151 11.08 5.50 17.10
CA TRP A 151 11.20 5.45 15.63
C TRP A 151 12.40 4.62 15.13
N SER A 152 13.32 4.26 16.03
CA SER A 152 14.45 3.36 15.80
C SER A 152 14.11 1.88 15.96
N HIS A 153 13.02 1.52 16.63
CA HIS A 153 12.58 0.13 16.73
C HIS A 153 12.11 -0.41 15.38
N TYR A 154 12.20 -1.73 15.23
CA TYR A 154 11.67 -2.41 14.08
C TYR A 154 10.14 -2.36 14.10
N TYR A 155 9.54 -2.22 12.93
CA TYR A 155 8.10 -2.11 12.78
C TYR A 155 7.34 -3.29 13.40
N ASN A 156 7.93 -4.48 13.37
CA ASN A 156 7.26 -5.65 13.95
C ASN A 156 7.20 -5.61 15.49
N ASP A 157 8.13 -4.91 16.13
CA ASP A 157 8.22 -4.81 17.59
C ASP A 157 7.25 -3.76 18.16
N LEU A 158 6.57 -2.99 17.30
CA LEU A 158 5.58 -1.99 17.71
C LEU A 158 4.16 -2.58 17.83
N PRO A 159 3.36 -2.19 18.85
CA PRO A 159 3.77 -1.45 20.03
C PRO A 159 4.65 -2.31 20.94
N TYR A 160 5.76 -1.72 21.42
CA TYR A 160 6.70 -2.38 22.32
C TYR A 160 6.04 -2.51 23.69
N GLU A 161 6.01 -3.71 24.25
CA GLU A 161 5.75 -3.87 25.69
C GLU A 161 7.08 -4.26 26.30
N GLU A 162 7.48 -3.56 27.36
CA GLU A 162 8.50 -4.12 28.26
C GLU A 162 7.97 -5.48 28.69
N ARG A 163 8.69 -6.55 28.38
CA ARG A 163 8.49 -7.81 29.10
C ARG A 163 8.78 -7.46 30.55
N ASP A 164 7.76 -7.47 31.40
CA ASP A 164 7.96 -7.37 32.84
C ASP A 164 9.12 -8.31 33.20
N ILE A 165 10.19 -7.72 33.72
CA ILE A 165 11.37 -8.41 34.19
C ILE A 165 10.98 -9.08 35.51
N GLU A 166 10.11 -10.08 35.43
CA GLU A 166 9.73 -10.97 36.54
C GLU A 166 9.75 -12.45 36.14
N GLU A 167 10.45 -12.81 35.06
CA GLU A 167 10.88 -14.21 34.86
C GLU A 167 12.28 -14.41 35.43
N GLU A 168 12.28 -14.75 36.72
CA GLU A 168 13.20 -15.73 37.33
C GLU A 168 14.67 -15.31 37.50
N LYS A 169 14.90 -14.37 38.42
CA LYS A 169 16.19 -14.31 39.13
C LYS A 169 16.27 -15.54 40.05
N ALA A 170 16.81 -16.65 39.56
CA ALA A 170 17.10 -17.81 40.41
C ALA A 170 17.93 -17.36 41.63
N PRO A 171 17.56 -17.75 42.86
CA PRO A 171 18.32 -17.37 44.03
C PRO A 171 19.72 -17.98 43.94
N VAL A 172 20.73 -17.12 44.01
CA VAL A 172 22.13 -17.54 44.15
C VAL A 172 22.27 -18.10 45.57
N HIS A 173 22.40 -19.42 45.69
CA HIS A 173 22.88 -20.09 46.90
C HIS A 173 24.37 -20.36 46.77
#